data_AF-A0A8T1H0Q8-F1
#
_entry.id   AF-A0A8T1H0Q8-F1
#
_cell.length_a   1.000
_cell.length_b   1.000
_cell.length_c   1.000
_cell.angle_alpha   90.00
_cell.angle_beta   90.00
_cell.angle_gamma   90.00
#
_symmetry.space_group_name_H-M   'P 1'
#
loop_
_entity.id
_entity.type
_entity.pdbx_description
1 polymer ?
#
loop_
_entity_poly.entity_id
_entity_poly.type
_entity_poly.pdbx_seq_one_letter_code
_entity_poly.pdbx_strand_id
1 'polypeptide(L)' 'MLRRIYTAVTSKQLLVHYVMADADKAQRNAVDAVLGVGNELVNQMCYFHVAARFTSTLEAFR' A
#
# COMPACT_ATOMS: atom_id res chain seq x y z
N MET A 1 12.53 -4.59 -3.38
CA MET A 1 13.21 -5.23 -4.54
C MET A 1 12.77 -4.61 -5.87
N LEU A 2 11.46 -4.41 -6.07
CA LEU A 2 10.87 -3.86 -7.31
C LEU A 2 11.52 -2.56 -7.81
N ARG A 3 11.71 -1.56 -6.94
CA ARG A 3 12.39 -0.29 -7.28
C ARG A 3 13.76 -0.52 -7.93
N ARG A 4 14.57 -1.41 -7.35
CA ARG A 4 15.92 -1.73 -7.85
C ARG A 4 15.87 -2.42 -9.21
N ILE A 5 14.93 -3.37 -9.39
CA ILE A 5 14.74 -4.09 -10.65
C ILE A 5 14.27 -3.13 -11.74
N TYR A 6 13.25 -2.31 -11.47
CA TYR A 6 12.73 -1.34 -12.42
C TYR A 6 13.82 -0.40 -12.90
N THR A 7 14.62 0.16 -11.98
CA THR A 7 15.73 1.04 -12.35
C THR A 7 16.82 0.32 -13.13
N ALA A 8 17.17 -0.92 -12.76
CA ALA A 8 18.18 -1.69 -13.50
C ALA A 8 17.76 -1.98 -14.95
N VAL A 9 16.47 -2.26 -15.18
CA VAL A 9 15.94 -2.61 -16.51
C VAL A 9 15.67 -1.37 -17.37
N THR A 10 15.16 -0.29 -16.77
CA THR A 10 14.66 0.87 -17.52
C THR A 10 15.61 2.07 -17.49
N SER A 11 16.62 2.06 -16.63
CA SER A 11 17.45 3.22 -16.27
C SER A 11 16.64 4.42 -15.75
N LYS A 12 15.39 4.21 -15.32
CA LYS A 12 14.49 5.24 -14.76
C LYS A 12 14.18 4.97 -13.29
N GLN A 13 13.84 6.02 -12.55
CA GLN A 13 13.31 5.88 -11.20
C GLN A 13 11.86 5.37 -11.27
N LEU A 14 11.52 4.41 -10.40
CA LEU A 14 10.13 3.99 -10.23
C LEU A 14 9.38 5.05 -9.42
N LEU A 15 8.45 5.74 -10.08
CA LEU A 15 7.56 6.71 -9.46
C LEU A 15 6.28 6.03 -8.98
N VAL A 16 5.94 6.23 -7.72
CA VAL A 16 4.74 5.68 -7.07
C VAL A 16 4.05 6.81 -6.34
N HIS A 17 2.78 7.07 -6.66
CA HIS A 17 2.00 8.14 -6.02
C HIS A 17 0.94 7.58 -5.08
N TYR A 18 0.33 6.45 -5.43
CA TYR A 18 -0.77 5.87 -4.68
C TYR A 18 -0.45 4.42 -4.35
N VAL A 19 -0.72 4.05 -3.10
CA VAL A 19 -0.62 2.66 -2.65
C VAL A 19 -1.92 2.29 -1.95
N MET A 20 -2.43 1.10 -2.23
CA MET A 20 -3.52 0.51 -1.47
C MET A 20 -2.96 -0.63 -0.64
N ALA A 21 -3.16 -0.57 0.66
CA ALA A 21 -2.84 -1.62 1.60
C ALA A 21 -4.00 -1.79 2.59
N ASP A 22 -3.96 -2.85 3.39
CA ASP A 22 -4.84 -2.94 4.54
C ASP A 22 -4.55 -1.78 5.51
N ALA A 23 -5.52 -1.47 6.36
CA ALA A 23 -5.37 -0.42 7.38
C ALA A 23 -4.48 -0.89 8.56
N ASP A 24 -3.34 -1.52 8.25
CA ASP A 24 -2.38 -2.06 9.19
C ASP A 24 -1.07 -1.26 9.19
N LYS A 25 -0.54 -1.01 10.39
CA LYS A 25 0.65 -0.17 10.58
C LYS A 25 1.91 -0.85 10.05
N ALA A 26 2.03 -2.18 10.17
CA ALA A 26 3.19 -2.90 9.66
C ALA A 26 3.20 -2.89 8.13
N GLN A 27 2.04 -3.06 7.49
CA GLN A 27 1.94 -2.93 6.03
C GLN A 27 2.34 -1.52 5.55
N ARG A 28 1.83 -0.47 6.21
CA ARG A 28 2.19 0.92 5.87
C ARG A 28 3.69 1.17 5.99
N ASN A 29 4.30 0.76 7.09
CA ASN A 29 5.74 0.91 7.30
C ASN A 29 6.56 0.13 6.26
N ALA A 30 6.12 -1.08 5.89
CA ALA A 30 6.80 -1.88 4.88
C ALA A 30 6.75 -1.22 3.49
N VAL A 31 5.61 -0.65 3.12
CA VAL A 31 5.44 0.12 1.89
C VAL A 31 6.35 1.34 1.89
N ASP A 32 6.32 2.15 2.96
CA ASP A 32 7.12 3.37 3.06
C ASP A 32 8.63 3.06 3.00
N ALA A 33 9.08 2.00 3.67
CA ALA A 33 10.49 1.59 3.65
C ALA A 33 10.99 1.18 2.26
N VAL A 34 10.11 0.61 1.42
CA VAL A 34 10.50 0.06 0.11
C VAL A 34 10.26 1.05 -1.03
N LEU A 35 9.14 1.77 -0.99
CA LEU A 35 8.65 2.63 -2.07
C LEU A 35 8.66 4.11 -1.73
N GLY A 36 8.73 4.49 -0.45
CA GLY A 36 8.74 5.90 -0.02
C GLY A 36 10.05 6.63 -0.32
N VAL A 37 11.15 5.91 -0.56
CA VAL A 37 12.42 6.54 -0.92
C VAL A 37 12.35 7.16 -2.32
N GLY A 38 12.21 8.48 -2.36
CA GLY A 38 12.09 9.27 -3.58
C GLY A 38 10.66 9.42 -4.09
N ASN A 39 9.66 9.06 -3.28
CA ASN A 39 8.24 9.23 -3.60
C ASN A 39 7.49 9.79 -2.39
N GLU A 40 6.54 10.70 -2.64
CA GLU A 40 5.56 11.12 -1.64
C GLU A 40 4.32 10.25 -1.80
N LEU A 41 4.18 9.24 -0.93
CA LEU A 41 3.14 8.22 -1.05
C LEU A 41 1.82 8.69 -0.43
N VAL A 42 0.74 8.62 -1.21
CA VAL A 42 -0.63 8.71 -0.72
C VAL A 42 -1.13 7.29 -0.43
N ASN A 43 -1.18 6.93 0.85
CA ASN A 43 -1.68 5.63 1.27
C ASN A 43 -3.21 5.63 1.33
N GLN A 44 -3.82 4.78 0.53
CA GLN A 44 -5.27 4.58 0.43
C GLN A 44 -5.66 3.28 1.13
N MET A 45 -6.81 3.28 1.81
CA MET A 45 -7.36 2.06 2.36
C MET A 45 -7.92 1.18 1.24
N CYS A 46 -7.57 -0.10 1.24
CA CYS A 46 -8.13 -1.07 0.30
C CYS A 46 -9.65 -1.17 0.46
N TYR A 47 -10.40 -0.89 -0.61
CA TYR A 47 -11.87 -0.95 -0.62
C TYR A 47 -12.39 -2.30 -0.12
N PHE A 48 -11.81 -3.42 -0.58
CA PHE A 48 -12.22 -4.75 -0.16
C PHE A 48 -11.97 -5.03 1.33
N HIS A 49 -10.86 -4.52 1.86
CA HIS A 49 -10.57 -4.62 3.29
C HIS A 49 -11.61 -3.87 4.12
N VAL A 50 -11.97 -2.66 3.67
CA VAL A 50 -13.01 -1.85 4.29
C VAL A 50 -14.36 -2.54 4.24
N ALA A 51 -14.78 -2.99 3.05
CA ALA A 51 -16.04 -3.69 2.87
C ALA A 51 -16.13 -4.94 3.76
N ALA A 52 -15.10 -5.79 3.76
CA ALA A 52 -15.03 -6.98 4.61
C ALA A 52 -15.10 -6.62 6.10
N ARG A 53 -14.35 -5.60 6.54
CA ARG A 53 -14.37 -5.15 7.93
C ARG A 53 -15.77 -4.67 8.34
N PHE A 54 -16.44 -3.89 7.48
CA PHE A 54 -17.80 -3.42 7.74
C PHE A 54 -18.79 -4.57 7.81
N THR A 55 -18.76 -5.51 6.85
CA THR A 55 -19.67 -6.66 6.86
C THR A 55 -19.48 -7.54 8.08
N SER A 56 -18.24 -7.90 8.43
CA SER A 56 -17.97 -8.71 9.63
C SER A 56 -18.35 -8.00 10.92
N THR A 57 -18.20 -6.67 10.96
CA THR A 57 -18.64 -5.86 12.11
C THR A 57 -20.16 -5.90 12.25
N LEU A 58 -20.90 -5.73 11.14
CA LEU A 58 -22.36 -5.80 11.14
C LEU A 58 -22.89 -7.18 11.56
N GLU A 59 -22.22 -8.26 11.13
CA GLU A 59 -22.55 -9.62 11.57
C GLU A 59 -22.32 -9.82 13.07
N ALA A 60 -21.27 -9.23 13.64
CA ALA A 60 -21.00 -9.33 15.08
C ALA A 60 -22.02 -8.58 15.97
N PHE A 61 -22.79 -7.66 15.40
CA PHE A 61 -23.88 -6.96 16.08
C PHE A 61 -25.25 -7.64 15.91
N ARG A 62 -25.32 -8.69 15.09
CA ARG A 62 -26.54 -9.46 14.83
C ARG A 62 -26.69 -10.61 15.81
#